data_AF-A0A2K6S1P0-F1
#
_entry.id   AF-A0A2K6S1P0-F1
#
_cell.length_a   1.000
_cell.length_b   1.000
_cell.length_c   1.000
_cell.angle_alpha   90.00
_cell.angle_beta   90.00
_cell.angle_gamma   90.00
#
_symmetry.space_group_name_H-M   'P 1'
#
loop_
_entity.id
_entity.type
_entity.pdbx_description
1 polymer ?
#
loop_
_entity_poly.entity_id
_entity_poly.type
_entity_poly.pdbx_seq_one_letter_code
_entity_poly.pdbx_strand_id
1 'polypeptide(L)'
;MATKPTEPVTILSLRKLSLGNAETQIKEPKTFTVEDAVETIGFGRFHIALFLIMGSTGVVEAMEIMLIAVVSPVIRCEWQLENWQVALVTTMVFFGYMVFSILFGLLADRYGRWKILLISFVWGAYFSLLTSFAPSYIWFVFLRTMVGCGVSGHSQGLIIKTEFLPAKYRGYMLPLSQVFWLSGSLLIIGLASVIIPTIGWRWLIRVASIPGITLIMAFKFIPESARFNVSSGNTPAALATLEHIAKMNRAVMPEGKLVEPVLEKRGRFADLLDAKYLRTTLQIWVIWLGISFAYYGVILASAELLERDLVCGSKSDSEVVVNQGVSEEGQSPCHCHVFASSDYRTMIISTVGEIALNPLNILGINFLGRRLSLSITMGCTALFFLLLNICTSSAGLIGFLFVLRALVAANFNTIYIYTAEVYPTTMRALGMGTSGSLCRIGAMVAPFISQVLMSASILGSLCLFSSVCAICAISAFTLPIETKGRALQQIK
;
A
#
# COMPACT_ATOMS: atom_id res chain seq x y z
N MET A 1 -17.54 -8.42 -85.03
CA MET A 1 -16.06 -8.46 -85.02
C MET A 1 -15.59 -8.21 -83.60
N ALA A 2 -14.89 -9.07 -82.87
CA ALA A 2 -14.60 -10.49 -83.01
C ALA A 2 -14.38 -11.01 -81.58
N THR A 3 -15.11 -12.06 -81.21
CA THR A 3 -15.00 -12.79 -79.95
C THR A 3 -13.72 -13.63 -79.95
N LYS A 4 -12.89 -13.49 -78.91
CA LYS A 4 -11.68 -14.31 -78.72
C LYS A 4 -12.07 -15.72 -78.20
N PRO A 5 -11.35 -16.79 -78.59
CA PRO A 5 -11.73 -18.16 -78.27
C PRO A 5 -11.30 -18.56 -76.86
N THR A 6 -12.16 -19.33 -76.18
CA THR A 6 -11.84 -20.09 -74.97
C THR A 6 -10.95 -21.27 -75.31
N GLU A 7 -9.75 -21.33 -74.75
CA GLU A 7 -8.86 -22.51 -74.83
C GLU A 7 -9.41 -23.69 -74.00
N PRO A 8 -9.21 -24.95 -74.44
CA PRO A 8 -9.68 -26.11 -73.72
C PRO A 8 -8.79 -26.42 -72.50
N VAL A 9 -9.40 -26.41 -71.32
CA VAL A 9 -8.79 -26.87 -70.06
C VAL A 9 -8.46 -28.36 -70.19
N THR A 10 -7.19 -28.70 -70.30
CA THR A 10 -6.71 -30.08 -70.40
C THR A 10 -6.85 -30.81 -69.06
N ILE A 11 -7.16 -32.10 -69.06
CA ILE A 11 -7.29 -32.95 -67.85
C ILE A 11 -6.06 -32.89 -66.94
N LEU A 12 -4.88 -32.54 -67.48
CA LEU A 12 -3.65 -32.34 -66.72
C LEU A 12 -3.65 -31.09 -65.81
N SER A 13 -4.36 -30.01 -66.17
CA SER A 13 -4.46 -28.80 -65.33
C SER A 13 -5.45 -28.99 -64.19
N LEU A 14 -6.54 -29.73 -64.42
CA LEU A 14 -7.46 -30.19 -63.37
C LEU A 14 -6.77 -31.15 -62.39
N ARG A 15 -5.85 -32.01 -62.86
CA ARG A 15 -5.06 -32.88 -61.97
C ARG A 15 -4.02 -32.11 -61.14
N LYS A 16 -3.46 -31.01 -61.67
CA LYS A 16 -2.61 -30.09 -60.89
C LYS A 16 -3.40 -29.22 -59.89
N LEU A 17 -4.68 -28.99 -60.13
CA LEU A 17 -5.59 -28.33 -59.18
C LEU A 17 -6.15 -29.31 -58.12
N SER A 18 -6.34 -30.59 -58.46
CA SER A 18 -6.79 -31.62 -57.50
C SER A 18 -5.65 -32.19 -56.65
N LEU A 19 -4.42 -32.18 -57.18
CA LEU A 19 -3.18 -32.29 -56.42
C LEU A 19 -2.74 -30.88 -56.02
N GLY A 20 -3.66 -30.11 -55.43
CA GLY A 20 -3.25 -29.08 -54.50
C GLY A 20 -2.28 -29.74 -53.55
N ASN A 21 -1.07 -29.17 -53.47
CA ASN A 21 -0.11 -29.46 -52.44
C ASN A 21 -0.90 -29.79 -51.16
N ALA A 22 -0.86 -31.04 -50.73
CA ALA A 22 -0.82 -31.31 -49.31
C ALA A 22 0.53 -30.73 -48.85
N GLU A 23 0.65 -29.40 -48.90
CA GLU A 23 1.41 -28.65 -47.94
C GLU A 23 0.87 -29.20 -46.64
N THR A 24 1.67 -30.10 -46.07
CA THR A 24 1.63 -30.38 -44.67
C THR A 24 1.72 -28.99 -44.07
N GLN A 25 0.57 -28.40 -43.72
CA GLN A 25 0.54 -27.28 -42.82
C GLN A 25 1.26 -27.85 -41.62
N ILE A 26 2.56 -27.57 -41.52
CA ILE A 26 3.29 -27.69 -40.28
C ILE A 26 2.47 -26.76 -39.40
N LYS A 27 1.51 -27.34 -38.66
CA LYS A 27 0.77 -26.62 -37.64
C LYS A 27 1.88 -26.00 -36.81
N GLU A 28 2.05 -24.69 -36.94
CA GLU A 28 3.01 -23.98 -36.10
C GLU A 28 2.77 -24.48 -34.68
N PRO A 29 3.83 -24.91 -33.98
CA PRO A 29 3.66 -25.49 -32.65
C PRO A 29 2.85 -24.48 -31.84
N LYS A 30 1.66 -24.87 -31.38
CA LYS A 30 0.81 -23.97 -30.58
C LYS A 30 1.69 -23.39 -29.47
N THR A 31 1.74 -22.07 -29.34
CA THR A 31 2.47 -21.39 -28.26
C THR A 31 1.49 -20.68 -27.37
N PHE A 32 1.78 -20.62 -26.08
CA PHE A 32 0.99 -19.85 -25.12
C PHE A 32 1.92 -19.05 -24.21
N THR A 33 1.43 -17.92 -23.70
CA THR A 33 2.15 -17.08 -22.73
C THR A 33 1.76 -17.44 -21.29
N VAL A 34 2.51 -16.96 -20.29
CA VAL A 34 2.09 -17.12 -18.88
C VAL A 34 0.72 -16.49 -18.64
N GLU A 35 0.38 -15.39 -19.30
CA GLU A 35 -0.93 -14.75 -19.17
C GLU A 35 -2.06 -15.63 -19.72
N ASP A 36 -1.88 -16.21 -20.91
CA ASP A 36 -2.85 -17.14 -21.51
C ASP A 36 -3.08 -18.36 -20.62
N ALA A 37 -2.03 -18.88 -19.98
CA ALA A 37 -2.14 -19.99 -19.04
C ALA A 37 -2.93 -19.62 -17.79
N VAL A 38 -2.64 -18.47 -17.17
CA VAL A 38 -3.37 -17.99 -15.99
C VAL A 38 -4.85 -17.71 -16.33
N GLU A 39 -5.14 -17.18 -17.52
CA GLU A 39 -6.51 -16.95 -17.98
C GLU A 39 -7.26 -18.25 -18.26
N THR A 40 -6.62 -19.23 -18.89
CA THR A 40 -7.21 -20.55 -19.19
C THR A 40 -7.48 -21.34 -17.92
N ILE A 41 -6.54 -21.32 -16.96
CA ILE A 41 -6.70 -21.99 -15.66
C ILE A 41 -7.85 -21.37 -14.84
N GLY A 42 -8.04 -20.04 -14.98
CA GLY A 42 -9.12 -19.31 -14.33
C GLY A 42 -8.98 -19.17 -12.81
N PHE A 43 -9.94 -18.48 -12.20
CA PHE A 43 -9.97 -18.27 -10.76
C PHE A 43 -10.45 -19.53 -10.03
N GLY A 44 -9.79 -19.89 -8.92
CA GLY A 44 -10.06 -21.14 -8.21
C GLY A 44 -9.51 -21.17 -6.79
N ARG A 45 -9.39 -22.36 -6.20
CA ARG A 45 -8.98 -22.56 -4.81
C ARG A 45 -7.59 -22.01 -4.49
N PHE A 46 -6.65 -22.15 -5.43
CA PHE A 46 -5.32 -21.57 -5.28
C PHE A 46 -5.39 -20.05 -5.12
N HIS A 47 -6.18 -19.38 -5.96
CA HIS A 47 -6.29 -17.93 -5.95
C HIS A 47 -6.93 -17.40 -4.65
N ILE A 48 -7.90 -18.12 -4.09
CA ILE A 48 -8.48 -17.80 -2.78
C ILE A 48 -7.42 -17.96 -1.68
N ALA A 49 -6.70 -19.08 -1.65
CA ALA A 49 -5.64 -19.31 -0.67
C ALA A 49 -4.52 -18.26 -0.78
N LEU A 50 -4.08 -17.97 -2.00
CA LEU A 50 -3.10 -16.92 -2.29
C LEU A 50 -3.60 -15.56 -1.79
N PHE A 51 -4.86 -15.22 -2.07
CA PHE A 51 -5.47 -13.96 -1.65
C PHE A 51 -5.52 -13.83 -0.12
N LEU A 52 -5.84 -14.90 0.60
CA LEU A 52 -5.87 -14.89 2.06
C LEU A 52 -4.47 -14.80 2.66
N ILE A 53 -3.50 -15.61 2.20
CA ILE A 53 -2.14 -15.63 2.75
C ILE A 53 -1.39 -14.33 2.39
N MET A 54 -1.40 -13.92 1.12
CA MET A 54 -0.79 -12.65 0.70
C MET A 54 -1.63 -11.42 1.05
N GLY A 55 -2.90 -11.61 1.43
CA GLY A 55 -3.71 -10.58 2.06
C GLY A 55 -3.24 -10.33 3.49
N SER A 56 -3.01 -11.40 4.23
CA SER A 56 -2.53 -11.38 5.62
C SER A 56 -1.18 -10.68 5.79
N THR A 57 -0.35 -10.60 4.74
CA THR A 57 0.89 -9.78 4.79
C THR A 57 0.58 -8.30 5.00
N GLY A 58 -0.53 -7.81 4.45
CA GLY A 58 -1.02 -6.44 4.63
C GLY A 58 -1.54 -6.18 6.05
N VAL A 59 -2.07 -7.20 6.72
CA VAL A 59 -2.45 -7.14 8.15
C VAL A 59 -1.19 -6.87 8.98
N VAL A 60 -0.14 -7.67 8.77
CA VAL A 60 1.13 -7.55 9.51
C VAL A 60 1.83 -6.21 9.21
N GLU A 61 1.84 -5.78 7.94
CA GLU A 61 2.37 -4.46 7.56
C GLU A 61 1.64 -3.32 8.28
N ALA A 62 0.31 -3.33 8.28
CA ALA A 62 -0.49 -2.33 8.95
C ALA A 62 -0.27 -2.34 10.47
N MET A 63 -0.20 -3.51 11.10
CA MET A 63 0.09 -3.62 12.54
C MET A 63 1.43 -2.97 12.89
N GLU A 64 2.51 -3.27 12.16
CA GLU A 64 3.85 -2.73 12.46
C GLU A 64 3.93 -1.21 12.28
N ILE A 65 3.30 -0.68 11.23
CA ILE A 65 3.29 0.76 10.95
C ILE A 65 2.42 1.52 11.96
N MET A 66 1.24 0.98 12.30
CA MET A 66 0.29 1.64 13.22
C MET A 66 0.66 1.47 14.69
N LEU A 67 1.51 0.49 15.03
CA LEU A 67 1.98 0.22 16.40
C LEU A 67 2.57 1.47 17.06
N ILE A 68 3.31 2.31 16.32
CA ILE A 68 3.94 3.51 16.88
C ILE A 68 2.89 4.53 17.34
N ALA A 69 1.79 4.70 16.60
CA ALA A 69 0.74 5.66 16.97
C ALA A 69 0.13 5.34 18.34
N VAL A 70 0.09 4.07 18.72
CA VAL A 70 -0.50 3.62 19.99
C VAL A 70 0.53 3.52 21.12
N VAL A 71 1.78 3.22 20.78
CA VAL A 71 2.88 3.05 21.74
C VAL A 71 3.54 4.38 22.11
N SER A 72 3.46 5.40 21.24
CA SER A 72 4.14 6.70 21.43
C SER A 72 3.88 7.38 22.78
N PRO A 73 2.62 7.49 23.28
CA PRO A 73 2.36 8.18 24.55
C PRO A 73 2.99 7.45 25.74
N VAL A 74 2.97 6.12 25.73
CA VAL A 74 3.52 5.30 26.82
C VAL A 74 5.04 5.40 26.88
N ILE A 75 5.71 5.40 25.73
CA ILE A 75 7.16 5.54 25.66
C ILE A 75 7.59 6.96 26.04
N ARG A 76 6.82 7.99 25.66
CA ARG A 76 7.04 9.37 26.10
C ARG A 76 7.09 9.45 27.62
N CYS A 77 6.15 8.79 28.30
CA CYS A 77 6.08 8.72 29.75
C CYS A 77 7.23 7.92 30.39
N GLU A 78 7.56 6.73 29.87
CA GLU A 78 8.58 5.87 30.47
C GLU A 78 10.00 6.47 30.40
N TRP A 79 10.35 7.09 29.27
CA TRP A 79 11.69 7.64 29.05
C TRP A 79 11.75 9.16 29.09
N GLN A 80 10.66 9.83 29.50
CA GLN A 80 10.56 11.30 29.61
C GLN A 80 11.09 12.01 28.35
N LEU A 81 10.58 11.57 27.20
CA LEU A 81 11.09 12.01 25.90
C LEU A 81 10.53 13.38 25.48
N GLU A 82 11.36 14.15 24.79
CA GLU A 82 10.94 15.36 24.11
C GLU A 82 10.13 15.04 22.84
N ASN A 83 9.28 15.97 22.39
CA ASN A 83 8.40 15.74 21.24
C ASN A 83 9.15 15.37 19.95
N TRP A 84 10.34 15.96 19.73
CA TRP A 84 11.15 15.64 18.54
C TRP A 84 11.75 14.24 18.61
N GLN A 85 11.99 13.70 19.81
CA GLN A 85 12.48 12.33 19.98
C GLN A 85 11.36 11.33 19.60
N VAL A 86 10.13 11.58 20.03
CA VAL A 86 8.98 10.75 19.62
C VAL A 86 8.77 10.80 18.09
N ALA A 87 8.85 12.00 17.49
CA ALA A 87 8.80 12.18 16.04
C ALA A 87 9.91 11.43 15.30
N LEU A 88 11.14 11.49 15.83
CA LEU A 88 12.31 10.87 15.24
C LEU A 88 12.15 9.35 15.09
N VAL A 89 11.58 8.66 16.09
CA VAL A 89 11.31 7.22 16.01
C VAL A 89 10.48 6.89 14.77
N THR A 90 9.35 7.58 14.59
CA THR A 90 8.43 7.35 13.48
C THR A 90 9.08 7.66 12.14
N THR A 91 9.77 8.79 12.05
CA THR A 91 10.50 9.19 10.84
C THR A 91 11.59 8.18 10.48
N MET A 92 12.32 7.66 11.45
CA MET A 92 13.39 6.68 11.22
C MET A 92 12.87 5.32 10.74
N VAL A 93 11.66 4.92 11.12
CA VAL A 93 10.99 3.73 10.54
C VAL A 93 10.70 3.93 9.06
N PHE A 94 10.13 5.08 8.69
CA PHE A 94 9.87 5.40 7.28
C PHE A 94 11.14 5.60 6.46
N PHE A 95 12.21 6.11 7.07
CA PHE A 95 13.53 6.19 6.44
C PHE A 95 14.08 4.80 6.12
N GLY A 96 14.06 3.88 7.09
CA GLY A 96 14.43 2.48 6.87
C GLY A 96 13.59 1.82 5.77
N TYR A 97 12.27 2.07 5.79
CA TYR A 97 11.36 1.60 4.76
C TYR A 97 11.77 2.11 3.37
N MET A 98 12.04 3.41 3.22
CA MET A 98 12.38 4.02 1.94
C MET A 98 13.66 3.43 1.33
N VAL A 99 14.73 3.34 2.12
CA VAL A 99 16.03 2.82 1.66
C VAL A 99 15.92 1.35 1.25
N PHE A 100 15.28 0.52 2.09
CA PHE A 100 15.16 -0.91 1.82
C PHE A 100 14.09 -1.25 0.78
N SER A 101 13.09 -0.39 0.56
CA SER A 101 12.11 -0.59 -0.52
C SER A 101 12.79 -0.61 -1.89
N ILE A 102 13.78 0.27 -2.11
CA ILE A 102 14.58 0.28 -3.34
C ILE A 102 15.47 -0.97 -3.40
N LEU A 103 16.16 -1.29 -2.30
CA LEU A 103 17.06 -2.44 -2.22
C LEU A 103 16.33 -3.77 -2.46
N PHE A 104 15.25 -4.03 -1.74
CA PHE A 104 14.43 -5.24 -1.89
C PHE A 104 13.70 -5.26 -3.22
N GLY A 105 13.30 -4.13 -3.80
CA GLY A 105 12.81 -4.08 -5.18
C GLY A 105 13.84 -4.60 -6.19
N LEU A 106 15.08 -4.11 -6.11
CA LEU A 106 16.17 -4.56 -7.00
C LEU A 106 16.56 -6.02 -6.76
N LEU A 107 16.59 -6.45 -5.50
CA LEU A 107 16.90 -7.83 -5.13
C LEU A 107 15.78 -8.79 -5.55
N ALA A 108 14.50 -8.38 -5.47
CA ALA A 108 13.36 -9.21 -5.85
C ALA A 108 13.35 -9.48 -7.35
N ASP A 109 13.69 -8.47 -8.15
CA ASP A 109 13.84 -8.61 -9.60
C ASP A 109 15.02 -9.52 -9.99
N ARG A 110 16.06 -9.65 -9.16
CA ARG A 110 17.25 -10.49 -9.45
C ARG A 110 17.14 -11.92 -8.91
N TYR A 111 16.69 -12.10 -7.67
CA TYR A 111 16.75 -13.39 -6.96
C TYR A 111 15.41 -14.10 -6.84
N GLY A 112 14.30 -13.41 -7.13
CA GLY A 112 12.94 -13.91 -7.02
C GLY A 112 12.14 -13.16 -5.97
N ARG A 113 10.88 -12.87 -6.27
CA ARG A 113 10.01 -12.06 -5.40
C ARG A 113 9.65 -12.80 -4.12
N TRP A 114 9.37 -14.10 -4.21
CA TRP A 114 9.00 -14.92 -3.06
C TRP A 114 10.13 -15.01 -2.03
N LYS A 115 11.39 -15.21 -2.48
CA LYS A 115 12.54 -15.31 -1.57
C LYS A 115 12.77 -14.02 -0.80
N ILE A 116 12.71 -12.88 -1.50
CA ILE A 116 12.89 -11.57 -0.86
C ILE A 116 11.76 -11.27 0.10
N LEU A 117 10.51 -11.61 -0.24
CA LEU A 117 9.38 -11.50 0.68
C LEU A 117 9.60 -12.35 1.96
N LEU A 118 10.06 -13.60 1.83
CA LEU A 118 10.36 -14.46 2.98
C LEU A 118 11.46 -13.86 3.86
N ILE A 119 12.56 -13.40 3.26
CA ILE A 119 13.68 -12.77 3.98
C ILE A 119 13.19 -11.52 4.72
N SER A 120 12.37 -10.69 4.08
CA SER A 120 11.89 -9.44 4.67
C SER A 120 10.96 -9.70 5.87
N PHE A 121 10.11 -10.73 5.79
CA PHE A 121 9.25 -11.14 6.90
C PHE A 121 10.03 -11.70 8.09
N VAL A 122 11.01 -12.57 7.83
CA VAL A 122 11.89 -13.12 8.88
C VAL A 122 12.67 -11.98 9.57
N TRP A 123 13.22 -11.05 8.77
CA TRP A 123 13.92 -9.86 9.26
C TRP A 123 12.99 -8.98 10.11
N GLY A 124 11.83 -8.62 9.59
CA GLY A 124 10.84 -7.79 10.28
C GLY A 124 10.37 -8.41 11.60
N ALA A 125 10.01 -9.69 11.60
CA ALA A 125 9.57 -10.40 12.80
C ALA A 125 10.67 -10.50 13.87
N TYR A 126 11.92 -10.74 13.46
CA TYR A 126 13.06 -10.80 14.38
C TYR A 126 13.31 -9.46 15.06
N PHE A 127 13.42 -8.37 14.30
CA PHE A 127 13.67 -7.04 14.86
C PHE A 127 12.46 -6.48 15.60
N SER A 128 11.23 -6.83 15.20
CA SER A 128 10.01 -6.46 15.93
C SER A 128 10.01 -7.10 17.32
N LEU A 129 10.27 -8.40 17.42
CA LEU A 129 10.38 -9.08 18.71
C LEU A 129 11.52 -8.51 19.57
N LEU A 130 12.69 -8.25 18.95
CA LEU A 130 13.85 -7.68 19.64
C LEU A 130 13.57 -6.28 20.20
N THR A 131 12.71 -5.50 19.54
CA THR A 131 12.28 -4.17 20.01
C THR A 131 11.62 -4.24 21.39
N SER A 132 10.95 -5.36 21.74
CA SER A 132 10.35 -5.53 23.07
C SER A 132 11.38 -5.62 24.22
N PHE A 133 12.63 -5.89 23.90
CA PHE A 133 13.75 -5.98 24.84
C PHE A 133 14.62 -4.72 24.84
N ALA A 134 14.23 -3.65 24.15
CA ALA A 134 15.01 -2.42 24.08
C ALA A 134 15.28 -1.83 25.49
N PRO A 135 16.56 -1.72 25.90
CA PRO A 135 16.91 -1.21 27.23
C PRO A 135 16.99 0.32 27.28
N SER A 136 17.07 0.98 26.12
CA SER A 136 17.20 2.44 26.02
C SER A 136 16.52 2.95 24.77
N TYR A 137 16.24 4.26 24.74
CA TYR A 137 15.65 4.96 23.61
C TYR A 137 16.45 4.79 22.30
N ILE A 138 17.79 4.91 22.35
CA ILE A 138 18.63 4.79 21.13
C ILE A 138 18.52 3.38 20.53
N TRP A 139 18.58 2.35 21.37
CA TRP A 139 18.35 0.97 20.95
C TRP A 139 16.95 0.79 20.35
N PHE A 140 15.93 1.41 20.96
CA PHE A 140 14.56 1.37 20.45
C PHE A 140 14.45 2.00 19.05
N VAL A 141 15.01 3.19 18.84
CA VAL A 141 15.05 3.85 17.52
C VAL A 141 15.72 2.96 16.48
N PHE A 142 16.91 2.43 16.79
CA PHE A 142 17.66 1.56 15.88
C PHE A 142 16.87 0.30 15.49
N LEU A 143 16.31 -0.41 16.48
CA LEU A 143 15.52 -1.62 16.25
C LEU A 143 14.26 -1.31 15.41
N ARG A 144 13.61 -0.18 15.68
CA ARG A 144 12.45 0.29 14.91
C ARG A 144 12.81 0.66 13.48
N THR A 145 13.95 1.29 13.23
CA THR A 145 14.47 1.50 11.87
C THR A 145 14.63 0.17 11.14
N MET A 146 15.20 -0.84 11.82
CA MET A 146 15.39 -2.18 11.23
C MET A 146 14.07 -2.90 10.96
N VAL A 147 13.04 -2.69 11.79
CA VAL A 147 11.67 -3.14 11.48
C VAL A 147 11.16 -2.47 10.21
N GLY A 148 11.30 -1.14 10.08
CA GLY A 148 10.95 -0.41 8.86
C GLY A 148 11.64 -0.97 7.60
N CYS A 149 12.93 -1.33 7.72
CA CYS A 149 13.67 -2.01 6.66
C CYS A 149 13.00 -3.33 6.25
N GLY A 150 12.62 -4.19 7.22
CA GLY A 150 11.94 -5.45 6.95
C GLY A 150 10.55 -5.29 6.33
N VAL A 151 9.75 -4.36 6.86
CA VAL A 151 8.38 -4.10 6.40
C VAL A 151 8.35 -3.65 4.93
N SER A 152 9.40 -2.96 4.45
CA SER A 152 9.49 -2.54 3.04
C SER A 152 9.34 -3.67 2.01
N GLY A 153 9.78 -4.88 2.35
CA GLY A 153 9.67 -6.06 1.48
C GLY A 153 8.25 -6.63 1.39
N HIS A 154 7.34 -6.25 2.29
CA HIS A 154 5.93 -6.71 2.26
C HIS A 154 5.20 -6.25 1.01
N SER A 155 5.64 -5.13 0.41
CA SER A 155 5.16 -4.61 -0.87
C SER A 155 5.29 -5.63 -2.02
N GLN A 156 6.26 -6.55 -1.95
CA GLN A 156 6.42 -7.63 -2.94
C GLN A 156 5.24 -8.62 -2.93
N GLY A 157 4.57 -8.79 -1.78
CA GLY A 157 3.37 -9.63 -1.67
C GLY A 157 2.21 -9.10 -2.50
N LEU A 158 2.07 -7.77 -2.64
CA LEU A 158 1.09 -7.18 -3.55
C LEU A 158 1.38 -7.51 -5.02
N ILE A 159 2.65 -7.52 -5.40
CA ILE A 159 3.07 -7.81 -6.78
C ILE A 159 2.88 -9.30 -7.11
N ILE A 160 3.24 -10.18 -6.18
CA ILE A 160 2.99 -11.63 -6.34
C ILE A 160 1.48 -11.90 -6.55
N LYS A 161 0.61 -11.24 -5.78
CA LYS A 161 -0.85 -11.33 -5.97
C LYS A 161 -1.24 -10.97 -7.40
N THR A 162 -0.78 -9.83 -7.93
CA THR A 162 -1.18 -9.37 -9.27
C THR A 162 -0.65 -10.25 -10.40
N GLU A 163 0.50 -10.89 -10.21
CA GLU A 163 1.10 -11.79 -11.21
C GLU A 163 0.34 -13.11 -11.35
N PHE A 164 -0.21 -13.65 -10.26
CA PHE A 164 -1.00 -14.88 -10.28
C PHE A 164 -2.48 -14.67 -10.60
N LEU A 165 -3.03 -13.46 -10.37
CA LEU A 165 -4.45 -13.17 -10.59
C LEU A 165 -4.77 -13.00 -12.08
N PRO A 166 -5.85 -13.63 -12.61
CA PRO A 166 -6.33 -13.37 -13.97
C PRO A 166 -6.84 -11.93 -14.14
N ALA A 167 -6.64 -11.35 -15.34
CA ALA A 167 -6.90 -9.93 -15.61
C ALA A 167 -8.32 -9.47 -15.22
N LYS A 168 -9.34 -10.30 -15.49
CA LYS A 168 -10.75 -10.04 -15.15
C LYS A 168 -11.00 -9.80 -13.66
N TYR A 169 -10.24 -10.48 -12.78
CA TYR A 169 -10.45 -10.43 -11.32
C TYR A 169 -9.52 -9.44 -10.61
N ARG A 170 -8.42 -8.99 -11.26
CA ARG A 170 -7.47 -8.01 -10.69
C ARG A 170 -8.17 -6.73 -10.21
N GLY A 171 -9.13 -6.22 -10.99
CA GLY A 171 -9.85 -4.98 -10.69
C GLY A 171 -10.72 -5.02 -9.41
N TYR A 172 -11.16 -6.21 -8.98
CA TYR A 172 -11.97 -6.39 -7.77
C TYR A 172 -11.13 -6.78 -6.56
N MET A 173 -10.12 -7.64 -6.77
CA MET A 173 -9.30 -8.18 -5.68
C MET A 173 -8.30 -7.17 -5.11
N LEU A 174 -7.81 -6.23 -5.92
CA LEU A 174 -6.86 -5.22 -5.43
C LEU A 174 -7.51 -4.24 -4.45
N PRO A 175 -8.68 -3.62 -4.74
CA PRO A 175 -9.39 -2.82 -3.75
C PRO A 175 -9.81 -3.63 -2.52
N LEU A 176 -10.21 -4.90 -2.70
CA LEU A 176 -10.56 -5.78 -1.58
C LEU A 176 -9.37 -6.02 -0.64
N SER A 177 -8.13 -5.90 -1.14
CA SER A 177 -6.93 -6.03 -0.29
C SER A 177 -6.83 -4.95 0.80
N GLN A 178 -7.53 -3.82 0.66
CA GLN A 178 -7.60 -2.77 1.68
C GLN A 178 -8.29 -3.25 2.98
N VAL A 179 -9.15 -4.27 2.90
CA VAL A 179 -9.76 -4.89 4.08
C VAL A 179 -8.69 -5.49 5.00
N PHE A 180 -7.62 -6.04 4.44
CA PHE A 180 -6.51 -6.56 5.22
C PHE A 180 -5.74 -5.44 5.94
N TRP A 181 -5.55 -4.29 5.29
CA TRP A 181 -4.92 -3.14 5.93
C TRP A 181 -5.76 -2.62 7.11
N LEU A 182 -7.08 -2.47 6.93
CA LEU A 182 -7.97 -2.07 8.01
C LEU A 182 -7.94 -3.07 9.17
N SER A 183 -8.06 -4.37 8.86
CA SER A 183 -8.08 -5.40 9.92
C SER A 183 -6.79 -5.40 10.74
N GLY A 184 -5.62 -5.18 10.13
CA GLY A 184 -4.36 -5.00 10.87
C GLY A 184 -4.36 -3.76 11.75
N SER A 185 -4.86 -2.64 11.23
CA SER A 185 -4.97 -1.39 12.00
C SER A 185 -5.91 -1.51 13.20
N LEU A 186 -7.08 -2.14 13.01
CA LEU A 186 -8.03 -2.39 14.10
C LEU A 186 -7.51 -3.41 15.11
N LEU A 187 -6.84 -4.46 14.62
CA LEU A 187 -6.26 -5.49 15.48
C LEU A 187 -5.21 -4.90 16.43
N ILE A 188 -4.31 -4.04 15.94
CA ILE A 188 -3.29 -3.46 16.83
C ILE A 188 -3.89 -2.49 17.85
N ILE A 189 -4.87 -1.66 17.46
CA ILE A 189 -5.55 -0.74 18.39
C ILE A 189 -6.34 -1.55 19.45
N GLY A 190 -7.02 -2.62 19.04
CA GLY A 190 -7.77 -3.49 19.95
C GLY A 190 -6.88 -4.32 20.88
N LEU A 191 -5.73 -4.80 20.40
CA LEU A 191 -4.73 -5.44 21.26
C LEU A 191 -4.16 -4.44 22.26
N ALA A 192 -3.89 -3.22 21.83
CA ALA A 192 -3.31 -2.19 22.67
C ALA A 192 -4.26 -1.75 23.80
N SER A 193 -5.57 -1.64 23.54
CA SER A 193 -6.54 -1.25 24.56
C SER A 193 -6.65 -2.23 25.74
N VAL A 194 -6.28 -3.49 25.52
CA VAL A 194 -6.27 -4.53 26.56
C VAL A 194 -4.88 -4.69 27.16
N ILE A 195 -3.83 -4.75 26.34
CA ILE A 195 -2.49 -5.14 26.75
C ILE A 195 -1.72 -4.00 27.42
N ILE A 196 -1.80 -2.78 26.89
CA ILE A 196 -1.08 -1.62 27.45
C ILE A 196 -1.47 -1.36 28.91
N PRO A 197 -2.77 -1.24 29.26
CA PRO A 197 -3.13 -0.94 30.65
C PRO A 197 -2.89 -2.10 31.63
N THR A 198 -2.79 -3.35 31.15
CA THR A 198 -2.64 -4.53 32.02
C THR A 198 -1.20 -4.94 32.25
N ILE A 199 -0.42 -5.07 31.17
CA ILE A 199 0.93 -5.67 31.20
C ILE A 199 1.99 -4.80 30.49
N GLY A 200 1.58 -3.69 29.88
CA GLY A 200 2.48 -2.70 29.28
C GLY A 200 2.86 -2.94 27.82
N TRP A 201 3.49 -1.94 27.21
CA TRP A 201 3.77 -1.88 25.77
C TRP A 201 4.76 -2.95 25.27
N ARG A 202 5.70 -3.39 26.12
CA ARG A 202 6.68 -4.44 25.73
C ARG A 202 5.98 -5.74 25.35
N TRP A 203 4.93 -6.11 26.08
CA TRP A 203 4.12 -7.29 25.76
C TRP A 203 3.24 -7.07 24.53
N LEU A 204 2.74 -5.86 24.30
CA LEU A 204 2.01 -5.52 23.07
C LEU A 204 2.86 -5.83 21.84
N ILE A 205 4.13 -5.41 21.85
CA ILE A 205 5.05 -5.70 20.73
C ILE A 205 5.23 -7.20 20.54
N ARG A 206 5.46 -7.97 21.61
CA ARG A 206 5.61 -9.44 21.52
C ARG A 206 4.39 -10.11 20.91
N VAL A 207 3.19 -9.73 21.36
CA VAL A 207 1.93 -10.28 20.84
C VAL A 207 1.70 -9.84 19.40
N ALA A 208 2.04 -8.59 19.06
CA ALA A 208 1.92 -8.05 17.71
C ALA A 208 2.86 -8.75 16.70
N SER A 209 4.00 -9.29 17.14
CA SER A 209 4.90 -10.07 16.27
C SER A 209 4.36 -11.48 15.95
N ILE A 210 3.42 -12.03 16.72
CA ILE A 210 2.93 -13.41 16.55
C ILE A 210 2.30 -13.65 15.17
N PRO A 211 1.38 -12.80 14.66
CA PRO A 211 0.83 -12.96 13.31
C PRO A 211 1.88 -12.96 12.20
N GLY A 212 2.95 -12.17 12.35
CA GLY A 212 4.08 -12.17 11.41
C GLY A 212 4.82 -13.52 11.41
N ILE A 213 5.11 -14.06 12.60
CA ILE A 213 5.80 -15.35 12.76
C ILE A 213 4.95 -16.51 12.23
N THR A 214 3.64 -16.51 12.48
CA THR A 214 2.75 -17.56 11.97
C THR A 214 2.65 -17.52 10.44
N LEU A 215 2.67 -16.32 9.84
CA LEU A 215 2.59 -16.17 8.40
C LEU A 215 3.85 -16.67 7.66
N ILE A 216 5.03 -16.61 8.29
CA ILE A 216 6.27 -17.18 7.74
C ILE A 216 6.10 -18.68 7.46
N MET A 217 5.38 -19.41 8.32
CA MET A 217 5.10 -20.84 8.08
C MET A 217 4.18 -21.05 6.88
N ALA A 218 3.24 -20.14 6.64
CA ALA A 218 2.31 -20.21 5.52
C ALA A 218 2.97 -19.91 4.15
N PHE A 219 4.13 -19.25 4.11
CA PHE A 219 4.84 -18.97 2.85
C PHE A 219 5.35 -20.21 2.12
N LYS A 220 5.46 -21.36 2.81
CA LYS A 220 5.77 -22.65 2.17
C LYS A 220 4.72 -23.08 1.14
N PHE A 221 3.48 -22.59 1.26
CA PHE A 221 2.39 -22.91 0.33
C PHE A 221 2.40 -22.08 -0.95
N ILE A 222 3.23 -21.03 -1.02
CA ILE A 222 3.23 -20.09 -2.14
C ILE A 222 4.44 -20.39 -3.02
N PRO A 223 4.24 -20.79 -4.30
CA PRO A 223 5.33 -20.98 -5.22
C PRO A 223 5.89 -19.62 -5.71
N GLU A 224 7.11 -19.65 -6.23
CA GLU A 224 7.69 -18.49 -6.93
C GLU A 224 6.87 -18.16 -8.20
N SER A 225 6.87 -16.88 -8.60
CA SER A 225 6.10 -16.43 -9.75
C SER A 225 6.50 -17.12 -11.05
N ALA A 226 5.52 -17.63 -11.79
CA ALA A 226 5.74 -18.21 -13.11
C ALA A 226 6.36 -17.19 -14.09
N ARG A 227 5.95 -15.91 -14.02
CA ARG A 227 6.53 -14.82 -14.82
C ARG A 227 8.01 -14.63 -14.51
N PHE A 228 8.38 -14.63 -13.23
CA PHE A 228 9.78 -14.51 -12.81
C PHE A 228 10.62 -15.70 -13.30
N ASN A 229 10.09 -16.93 -13.20
CA ASN A 229 10.80 -18.13 -13.65
C ASN A 229 11.04 -18.12 -15.16
N VAL A 230 10.05 -17.69 -15.96
CA VAL A 230 10.24 -17.52 -17.41
C VAL A 230 11.26 -16.42 -17.73
N SER A 231 11.17 -15.25 -17.09
CA SER A 231 12.13 -14.17 -17.32
C SER A 231 13.56 -14.50 -16.88
N SER A 232 13.72 -15.40 -15.92
CA SER A 232 15.02 -15.90 -15.45
C SER A 232 15.59 -17.02 -16.33
N GLY A 233 14.88 -17.43 -17.39
CA GLY A 233 15.27 -18.52 -18.28
C GLY A 233 14.95 -19.93 -17.74
N ASN A 234 14.25 -20.05 -16.61
CA ASN A 234 13.86 -21.32 -16.01
C ASN A 234 12.42 -21.71 -16.39
N THR A 235 12.20 -21.98 -17.68
CA THR A 235 10.91 -22.42 -18.23
C THR A 235 10.37 -23.70 -17.56
N PRO A 236 11.19 -24.72 -17.21
CA PRO A 236 10.69 -25.92 -16.52
C PRO A 236 10.04 -25.61 -15.15
N ALA A 237 10.65 -24.73 -14.34
CA ALA A 237 10.07 -24.34 -13.06
C ALA A 237 8.77 -23.52 -13.22
N ALA A 238 8.68 -22.70 -14.27
CA ALA A 238 7.45 -21.97 -14.60
C ALA A 238 6.31 -22.93 -14.95
N LEU A 239 6.56 -23.94 -15.78
CA LEU A 239 5.57 -24.97 -16.14
C LEU A 239 5.11 -25.76 -14.91
N ALA A 240 6.03 -26.21 -14.06
CA ALA A 240 5.70 -26.91 -12.82
C ALA A 240 4.81 -26.06 -11.89
N THR A 241 5.04 -24.74 -11.85
CA THR A 241 4.21 -23.81 -11.09
C THR A 241 2.79 -23.72 -11.69
N LEU A 242 2.67 -23.56 -13.01
CA LEU A 242 1.37 -23.47 -13.68
C LEU A 242 0.58 -24.78 -13.57
N GLU A 243 1.24 -25.93 -13.70
CA GLU A 243 0.65 -27.25 -13.50
C GLU A 243 0.14 -27.44 -12.06
N HIS A 244 0.89 -26.97 -11.06
CA HIS A 244 0.46 -27.00 -9.67
C HIS A 244 -0.83 -26.18 -9.46
N ILE A 245 -0.89 -24.99 -10.06
CA ILE A 245 -2.08 -24.12 -10.00
C ILE A 245 -3.26 -24.77 -10.72
N ALA A 246 -3.04 -25.32 -11.91
CA ALA A 246 -4.06 -26.03 -12.68
C ALA A 246 -4.63 -27.22 -11.88
N LYS A 247 -3.77 -28.02 -11.25
CA LYS A 247 -4.17 -29.15 -10.40
C LYS A 247 -5.02 -28.72 -9.21
N MET A 248 -4.65 -27.64 -8.52
CA MET A 248 -5.42 -27.14 -7.38
C MET A 248 -6.74 -26.49 -7.77
N ASN A 249 -6.79 -25.85 -8.93
CA ASN A 249 -8.02 -25.26 -9.47
C ASN A 249 -8.89 -26.28 -10.21
N ARG A 250 -8.43 -27.53 -10.39
CA ARG A 250 -9.07 -28.56 -11.21
C ARG A 250 -9.32 -28.08 -12.64
N ALA A 251 -8.35 -27.35 -13.19
CA ALA A 251 -8.37 -26.80 -14.54
C ALA A 251 -7.34 -27.51 -15.42
N VAL A 252 -7.45 -27.29 -16.73
CA VAL A 252 -6.55 -27.88 -17.74
C VAL A 252 -5.56 -26.82 -18.20
N MET A 253 -4.31 -27.23 -18.45
CA MET A 253 -3.28 -26.38 -19.04
C MET A 253 -3.58 -26.13 -20.53
N PRO A 254 -3.29 -24.93 -21.07
CA PRO A 254 -3.38 -24.69 -22.50
C PRO A 254 -2.41 -25.58 -23.28
N GLU A 255 -2.82 -26.02 -24.47
CA GLU A 255 -1.97 -26.80 -25.37
C GLU A 255 -0.89 -25.93 -25.99
N GLY A 256 0.38 -26.35 -25.89
CA GLY A 256 1.47 -25.70 -26.60
C GLY A 256 2.80 -25.63 -25.88
N LYS A 257 3.75 -24.85 -26.42
CA LYS A 257 5.01 -24.50 -25.78
C LYS A 257 4.89 -23.11 -25.14
N LEU A 258 5.32 -23.00 -23.88
CA LEU A 258 5.40 -21.73 -23.18
C LEU A 258 6.47 -20.84 -23.83
N VAL A 259 6.04 -19.73 -24.44
CA VAL A 259 6.92 -18.73 -25.07
C VAL A 259 6.43 -17.35 -24.66
N GLU A 260 7.23 -16.63 -23.88
CA GLU A 260 6.96 -15.23 -23.57
C GLU A 260 7.51 -14.36 -24.71
N PRO A 261 6.74 -13.40 -25.25
CA PRO A 261 7.31 -12.39 -26.14
C PRO A 261 8.39 -11.62 -25.38
N VAL A 262 9.55 -11.40 -26.02
CA VAL A 262 10.61 -10.57 -25.45
C VAL A 262 10.03 -9.17 -25.25
N LEU A 263 9.75 -8.80 -24.00
CA LEU A 263 9.27 -7.46 -23.69
C LEU A 263 10.26 -6.44 -24.25
N GLU A 264 9.76 -5.52 -25.07
CA GLU A 264 10.54 -4.36 -25.51
C GLU A 264 11.16 -3.64 -24.31
N LYS A 265 12.34 -3.06 -24.54
CA LYS A 265 13.19 -2.42 -23.53
C LYS A 265 12.37 -1.71 -22.45
N ARG A 266 12.56 -2.10 -21.19
CA ARG A 266 12.02 -1.36 -20.03
C ARG A 266 12.42 0.11 -20.16
N GLY A 267 11.49 1.02 -19.86
CA GLY A 267 11.79 2.46 -19.85
C GLY A 267 12.93 2.78 -18.90
N ARG A 268 13.60 3.91 -19.13
CA ARG A 268 14.64 4.45 -18.25
C ARG A 268 14.03 5.50 -17.33
N PHE A 269 14.66 5.76 -16.19
CA PHE A 269 14.24 6.85 -15.29
C PHE A 269 14.20 8.21 -16.00
N ALA A 270 15.10 8.45 -16.95
CA ALA A 270 15.12 9.67 -17.76
C ALA A 270 13.82 9.88 -18.58
N ASP A 271 13.13 8.80 -18.96
CA ASP A 271 11.92 8.88 -19.76
C ASP A 271 10.73 9.47 -18.96
N LEU A 272 10.79 9.40 -17.62
CA LEU A 272 9.82 10.08 -16.74
C LEU A 272 10.00 11.60 -16.70
N LEU A 273 11.23 12.07 -17.00
CA LEU A 273 11.61 13.48 -17.01
C LEU A 273 11.57 14.10 -18.42
N ASP A 274 11.17 13.31 -19.42
CA ASP A 274 10.95 13.82 -20.77
C ASP A 274 9.85 14.89 -20.76
N ALA A 275 9.98 15.93 -21.59
CA ALA A 275 9.09 17.09 -21.63
C ALA A 275 7.62 16.71 -21.79
N LYS A 276 7.35 15.57 -22.44
CA LYS A 276 6.01 14.99 -22.59
C LYS A 276 5.36 14.57 -21.27
N TYR A 277 6.13 14.03 -20.33
CA TYR A 277 5.63 13.49 -19.05
C TYR A 277 6.03 14.33 -17.84
N LEU A 278 7.04 15.19 -17.94
CA LEU A 278 7.61 15.96 -16.82
C LEU A 278 6.56 16.66 -15.95
N ARG A 279 5.64 17.40 -16.57
CA ARG A 279 4.57 18.11 -15.83
C ARG A 279 3.69 17.13 -15.06
N THR A 280 3.28 16.04 -15.70
CA THR A 280 2.45 15.00 -15.09
C THR A 280 3.20 14.29 -13.97
N THR A 281 4.46 13.92 -14.18
CA THR A 281 5.32 13.26 -13.21
C THR A 281 5.50 14.13 -11.96
N LEU A 282 5.86 15.41 -12.12
CA LEU A 282 6.05 16.33 -11.00
C LEU A 282 4.75 16.56 -10.21
N GLN A 283 3.62 16.72 -10.88
CA GLN A 283 2.33 16.88 -10.20
C GLN A 283 1.94 15.61 -9.42
N ILE A 284 2.11 14.43 -10.02
CA ILE A 284 1.87 13.14 -9.36
C ILE A 284 2.77 12.99 -8.14
N TRP A 285 4.04 13.37 -8.24
CA TRP A 285 5.00 13.34 -7.13
C TRP A 285 4.55 14.21 -5.95
N VAL A 286 4.12 15.45 -6.22
CA VAL A 286 3.57 16.34 -5.19
C VAL A 286 2.33 15.74 -4.53
N ILE A 287 1.42 15.19 -5.33
CA ILE A 287 0.17 14.59 -4.85
C ILE A 287 0.46 13.35 -3.98
N TRP A 288 1.36 12.46 -4.39
CA TRP A 288 1.75 11.29 -3.59
C TRP A 288 2.37 11.69 -2.26
N LEU A 289 3.25 12.69 -2.26
CA LEU A 289 3.84 13.23 -1.04
C LEU A 289 2.76 13.79 -0.12
N GLY A 290 1.85 14.62 -0.64
CA GLY A 290 0.80 15.24 0.16
C GLY A 290 -0.26 14.27 0.68
N ILE A 291 -0.66 13.26 -0.10
CA ILE A 291 -1.59 12.21 0.35
C ILE A 291 -0.97 11.40 1.49
N SER A 292 0.29 11.03 1.36
CA SER A 292 1.01 10.30 2.41
C SER A 292 1.19 11.13 3.67
N PHE A 293 1.60 12.39 3.51
CA PHE A 293 1.72 13.36 4.58
C PHE A 293 0.40 13.53 5.34
N ALA A 294 -0.72 13.66 4.62
CA ALA A 294 -2.05 13.73 5.22
C ALA A 294 -2.44 12.42 5.91
N TYR A 295 -2.19 11.25 5.32
CA TYR A 295 -2.64 9.96 5.86
C TYR A 295 -1.99 9.64 7.20
N TYR A 296 -0.65 9.62 7.21
CA TYR A 296 0.09 9.39 8.44
C TYR A 296 -0.05 10.57 9.40
N GLY A 297 -0.21 11.78 8.87
CA GLY A 297 -0.52 12.99 9.63
C GLY A 297 -1.81 12.85 10.45
N VAL A 298 -2.92 12.43 9.86
CA VAL A 298 -4.20 12.20 10.57
C VAL A 298 -4.05 11.12 11.63
N ILE A 299 -3.35 10.02 11.32
CA ILE A 299 -3.14 8.93 12.29
C ILE A 299 -2.42 9.45 13.53
N LEU A 300 -1.28 10.11 13.35
CA LEU A 300 -0.46 10.59 14.45
C LEU A 300 -1.10 11.80 15.14
N ALA A 301 -1.71 12.71 14.38
CA ALA A 301 -2.42 13.86 14.94
C ALA A 301 -3.64 13.41 15.76
N SER A 302 -4.37 12.37 15.32
CA SER A 302 -5.49 11.82 16.11
C SER A 302 -5.01 11.26 17.46
N ALA A 303 -3.88 10.55 17.48
CA ALA A 303 -3.28 10.05 18.71
C ALA A 303 -2.88 11.20 19.65
N GLU A 304 -2.20 12.22 19.13
CA GLU A 304 -1.73 13.37 19.93
C GLU A 304 -2.87 14.31 20.36
N LEU A 305 -3.93 14.46 19.56
CA LEU A 305 -5.14 15.24 19.92
C LEU A 305 -5.89 14.58 21.08
N LEU A 306 -5.98 13.25 21.09
CA LEU A 306 -6.58 12.47 22.17
C LEU A 306 -5.69 12.48 23.42
N GLU A 307 -4.36 12.34 23.27
CA GLU A 307 -3.43 12.32 24.40
C GLU A 307 -3.50 13.62 25.22
N ARG A 308 -3.58 14.77 24.54
CA ARG A 308 -3.52 16.08 25.21
C ARG A 308 -4.87 16.59 25.72
N ASP A 309 -5.92 15.78 25.64
CA ASP A 309 -7.28 16.13 26.05
C ASP A 309 -7.73 17.50 25.50
N LEU A 310 -7.27 17.83 24.29
CA LEU A 310 -7.53 19.11 23.61
C LEU A 310 -8.98 19.20 23.09
N VAL A 311 -9.83 18.25 23.51
CA VAL A 311 -11.27 18.33 23.37
C VAL A 311 -11.75 19.49 24.22
N CYS A 312 -11.85 20.62 23.54
CA CYS A 312 -12.40 21.85 24.04
C CYS A 312 -13.76 21.57 24.71
N GLY A 313 -13.76 21.50 26.05
CA GLY A 313 -14.92 21.14 26.88
C GLY A 313 -14.79 19.91 27.78
N SER A 314 -13.75 19.07 27.69
CA SER A 314 -13.55 17.95 28.61
C SER A 314 -12.67 18.35 29.79
N LYS A 315 -13.25 19.06 30.77
CA LYS A 315 -12.86 18.81 32.15
C LYS A 315 -13.51 17.47 32.54
N SER A 316 -12.96 16.35 32.07
CA SER A 316 -13.40 15.04 32.53
C SER A 316 -12.69 14.72 33.83
N ASP A 317 -13.50 14.52 34.88
CA ASP A 317 -13.16 14.10 36.23
C ASP A 317 -12.33 12.81 36.26
N SER A 318 -11.04 12.92 35.97
CA SER A 318 -10.04 11.88 36.23
C SER A 318 -8.73 12.51 36.68
N GLU A 319 -8.84 13.42 37.64
CA GLU A 319 -7.84 13.56 38.69
C GLU A 319 -7.79 12.22 39.48
N VAL A 320 -7.15 11.20 38.91
CA VAL A 320 -6.41 10.27 39.75
C VAL A 320 -5.14 11.00 40.13
N VAL A 321 -5.30 11.94 41.06
CA VAL A 321 -4.23 12.42 41.92
C VAL A 321 -3.73 11.16 42.61
N VAL A 322 -2.63 10.60 42.10
CA VAL A 322 -1.76 9.78 42.94
C VAL A 322 -1.27 10.75 44.01
N ASN A 323 -1.96 10.73 45.16
CA ASN A 323 -1.49 11.36 46.39
C ASN A 323 -0.19 10.66 46.82
N GLN A 324 0.92 11.02 46.18
CA GLN A 324 2.20 11.01 46.83
C GLN A 324 2.43 12.41 47.35
N GLY A 325 2.16 12.59 48.63
CA GLY A 325 2.69 13.73 49.34
C GLY A 325 4.21 13.77 49.20
N VAL A 326 4.73 15.00 49.15
CA VAL A 326 6.09 15.48 49.46
C VAL A 326 6.57 16.44 48.36
N SER A 327 6.52 17.71 48.73
CA SER A 327 7.44 18.81 48.39
C SER A 327 7.39 19.44 47.00
N GLU A 328 7.05 20.73 47.03
CA GLU A 328 7.49 21.77 46.10
C GLU A 328 9.00 21.66 45.84
N GLU A 329 9.40 21.19 44.65
CA GLU A 329 10.62 21.55 43.90
C GLU A 329 10.79 20.57 42.71
N GLY A 330 10.53 21.05 41.49
CA GLY A 330 10.83 20.32 40.24
C GLY A 330 9.64 20.14 39.31
N GLN A 331 9.24 21.19 38.58
CA GLN A 331 8.36 21.02 37.41
C GLN A 331 9.07 20.15 36.37
N SER A 332 8.65 18.89 36.24
CA SER A 332 9.04 18.04 35.12
C SER A 332 8.51 18.63 33.81
N PRO A 333 9.35 18.87 32.79
CA PRO A 333 8.96 19.54 31.54
C PRO A 333 8.05 18.71 30.61
N CYS A 334 7.67 17.50 31.00
CA CYS A 334 6.97 16.54 30.16
C CYS A 334 5.50 16.34 30.60
N HIS A 335 4.55 16.77 29.77
CA HIS A 335 3.13 16.46 29.93
C HIS A 335 2.90 15.00 29.52
N CYS A 336 2.79 14.10 30.51
CA CYS A 336 2.62 12.66 30.30
C CYS A 336 1.17 12.27 30.61
N HIS A 337 0.42 11.88 29.58
CA HIS A 337 -0.95 11.35 29.72
C HIS A 337 -1.05 10.03 28.92
N VAL A 338 -1.57 8.99 29.57
CA VAL A 338 -1.76 7.67 28.94
C VAL A 338 -3.19 7.58 28.43
N PHE A 339 -3.39 6.91 27.29
CA PHE A 339 -4.73 6.75 26.71
C PHE A 339 -5.73 6.10 27.67
N ALA A 340 -6.88 6.73 27.79
CA ALA A 340 -8.04 6.17 28.46
C ALA A 340 -8.80 5.20 27.52
N SER A 341 -9.66 4.35 28.10
CA SER A 341 -10.52 3.44 27.33
C SER A 341 -11.41 4.15 26.30
N SER A 342 -11.79 5.40 26.56
CA SER A 342 -12.52 6.28 25.64
C SER A 342 -11.72 6.64 24.39
N ASP A 343 -10.41 6.79 24.52
CA ASP A 343 -9.52 7.21 23.43
C ASP A 343 -9.32 6.06 22.46
N TYR A 344 -9.10 4.84 22.99
CA TYR A 344 -9.09 3.63 22.19
C TYR A 344 -10.40 3.43 21.43
N ARG A 345 -11.55 3.69 22.06
CA ARG A 345 -12.86 3.65 21.39
C ARG A 345 -12.94 4.66 20.25
N THR A 346 -12.44 5.88 20.46
CA THR A 346 -12.39 6.92 19.42
C THR A 346 -11.49 6.51 18.26
N MET A 347 -10.29 5.98 18.54
CA MET A 347 -9.38 5.46 17.52
C MET A 347 -10.05 4.36 16.70
N ILE A 348 -10.64 3.35 17.35
CA ILE A 348 -11.34 2.24 16.67
C ILE A 348 -12.46 2.76 15.76
N ILE A 349 -13.36 3.61 16.28
CA ILE A 349 -14.47 4.15 15.49
C ILE A 349 -13.93 4.93 14.29
N SER A 350 -12.97 5.84 14.51
CA SER A 350 -12.41 6.63 13.42
C SER A 350 -11.77 5.76 12.33
N THR A 351 -11.03 4.71 12.71
CA THR A 351 -10.34 3.81 11.79
C THR A 351 -11.30 3.03 10.89
N VAL A 352 -12.50 2.67 11.37
CA VAL A 352 -13.56 2.06 10.54
C VAL A 352 -13.96 2.96 9.35
N GLY A 353 -13.78 4.27 9.48
CA GLY A 353 -14.03 5.25 8.41
C GLY A 353 -13.26 4.95 7.12
N GLU A 354 -12.07 4.36 7.19
CA GLU A 354 -11.25 4.07 6.00
C GLU A 354 -11.95 3.18 4.96
N ILE A 355 -12.85 2.29 5.40
CA ILE A 355 -13.61 1.42 4.51
C ILE A 355 -15.03 1.91 4.29
N ALA A 356 -15.65 2.53 5.30
CA ALA A 356 -17.07 2.89 5.26
C ALA A 356 -17.45 3.73 4.03
N LEU A 357 -16.59 4.66 3.60
CA LEU A 357 -16.85 5.52 2.44
C LEU A 357 -16.14 5.05 1.16
N ASN A 358 -15.48 3.89 1.16
CA ASN A 358 -14.77 3.40 -0.03
C ASN A 358 -15.70 3.05 -1.20
N PRO A 359 -16.90 2.43 -1.01
CA PRO A 359 -17.86 2.23 -2.10
C PRO A 359 -18.31 3.57 -2.73
N LEU A 360 -18.50 4.60 -1.91
CA LEU A 360 -18.85 5.94 -2.37
C LEU A 360 -17.71 6.58 -3.17
N ASN A 361 -16.46 6.37 -2.77
CA ASN A 361 -15.30 6.79 -3.54
C ASN A 361 -15.24 6.09 -4.91
N ILE A 362 -15.44 4.77 -4.96
CA ILE A 362 -15.46 4.01 -6.23
C ILE A 362 -16.55 4.56 -7.17
N LEU A 363 -17.73 4.83 -6.63
CA LEU A 363 -18.84 5.43 -7.37
C LEU A 363 -18.44 6.82 -7.91
N GLY A 364 -17.81 7.64 -7.08
CA GLY A 364 -17.28 8.96 -7.44
C GLY A 364 -16.26 8.90 -8.59
N ILE A 365 -15.28 8.00 -8.52
CA ILE A 365 -14.27 7.81 -9.58
C ILE A 365 -14.90 7.39 -10.91
N ASN A 366 -15.95 6.57 -10.86
CA ASN A 366 -16.66 6.09 -12.05
C ASN A 366 -17.51 7.20 -12.69
N PHE A 367 -18.19 8.04 -11.90
CA PHE A 367 -19.03 9.12 -12.42
C PHE A 367 -18.24 10.38 -12.77
N LEU A 368 -17.44 10.90 -11.84
CA LEU A 368 -16.75 12.20 -11.96
C LEU A 368 -15.42 12.10 -12.72
N GLY A 369 -14.86 10.90 -12.87
CA GLY A 369 -13.50 10.72 -13.38
C GLY A 369 -12.45 10.80 -12.28
N ARG A 370 -11.22 10.41 -12.60
CA ARG A 370 -10.16 10.23 -11.58
C ARG A 370 -9.63 11.58 -11.12
N ARG A 371 -9.42 12.51 -12.07
CA ARG A 371 -8.83 13.83 -11.80
C ARG A 371 -9.73 14.67 -10.90
N LEU A 372 -11.00 14.80 -11.29
CA LEU A 372 -11.97 15.60 -10.56
C LEU A 372 -12.29 14.97 -9.20
N SER A 373 -12.47 13.64 -9.13
CA SER A 373 -12.69 12.95 -7.86
C SER A 373 -11.55 13.20 -6.89
N LEU A 374 -10.29 13.07 -7.34
CA LEU A 374 -9.10 13.29 -6.50
C LEU A 374 -9.00 14.72 -5.99
N SER A 375 -9.31 15.71 -6.85
CA SER A 375 -9.33 17.12 -6.47
C SER A 375 -10.39 17.41 -5.41
N ILE A 376 -11.60 16.87 -5.57
CA ILE A 376 -12.70 17.07 -4.61
C ILE A 376 -12.36 16.41 -3.28
N THR A 377 -11.90 15.16 -3.28
CA THR A 377 -11.58 14.44 -2.04
C THR A 377 -10.40 15.08 -1.30
N MET A 378 -9.39 15.60 -1.99
CA MET A 378 -8.31 16.40 -1.38
C MET A 378 -8.80 17.74 -0.83
N GLY A 379 -9.68 18.45 -1.55
CA GLY A 379 -10.30 19.69 -1.07
C GLY A 379 -11.15 19.47 0.19
N CYS A 380 -11.97 18.41 0.21
CA CYS A 380 -12.71 18.00 1.40
C CYS A 380 -11.75 17.63 2.55
N THR A 381 -10.64 16.95 2.27
CA THR A 381 -9.63 16.63 3.30
C THR A 381 -9.07 17.91 3.93
N ALA A 382 -8.73 18.91 3.11
CA ALA A 382 -8.25 20.22 3.58
C ALA A 382 -9.28 20.92 4.47
N LEU A 383 -10.56 20.88 4.09
CA LEU A 383 -11.65 21.45 4.89
C LEU A 383 -11.80 20.73 6.24
N PHE A 384 -11.79 19.40 6.26
CA PHE A 384 -11.94 18.64 7.50
C PHE A 384 -10.76 18.83 8.47
N PHE A 385 -9.54 19.02 7.97
CA PHE A 385 -8.42 19.45 8.82
C PHE A 385 -8.66 20.81 9.46
N LEU A 386 -9.28 21.76 8.76
CA LEU A 386 -9.65 23.05 9.35
C LEU A 386 -10.79 22.89 10.36
N LEU A 387 -11.79 22.06 10.08
CA LEU A 387 -12.90 21.77 10.99
C LEU A 387 -12.44 21.17 12.32
N LEU A 388 -11.31 20.45 12.35
CA LEU A 388 -10.70 19.97 13.60
C LEU A 388 -10.23 21.10 14.54
N ASN A 389 -10.08 22.34 14.04
CA ASN A 389 -9.82 23.49 14.92
C ASN A 389 -11.08 23.96 15.66
N ILE A 390 -12.27 23.58 15.18
CA ILE A 390 -13.52 23.98 15.81
C ILE A 390 -13.74 23.12 17.05
N CYS A 391 -13.85 23.80 18.19
CA CYS A 391 -14.28 23.24 19.46
C CYS A 391 -15.65 22.54 19.32
N THR A 392 -15.69 21.23 19.52
CA THR A 392 -16.92 20.42 19.37
C THR A 392 -16.99 19.35 20.46
N SER A 393 -18.16 18.71 20.60
CA SER A 393 -18.34 17.61 21.54
C SER A 393 -17.49 16.38 21.14
N SER A 394 -17.24 15.47 22.07
CA SER A 394 -16.48 14.23 21.78
C SER A 394 -17.08 13.43 20.62
N ALA A 395 -18.41 13.42 20.47
CA ALA A 395 -19.10 12.81 19.33
C ALA A 395 -18.82 13.54 18.00
N GLY A 396 -18.76 14.88 18.03
CA GLY A 396 -18.39 15.70 16.88
C GLY A 396 -16.95 15.43 16.42
N LEU A 397 -16.01 15.34 17.36
CA LEU A 397 -14.60 15.03 17.06
C LEU A 397 -14.46 13.63 16.43
N ILE A 398 -15.12 12.62 17.01
CA ILE A 398 -15.15 11.26 16.45
C ILE A 398 -15.69 11.31 15.01
N GLY A 399 -16.77 12.05 14.77
CA GLY A 399 -17.36 12.23 13.43
C GLY A 399 -16.39 12.89 12.44
N PHE A 400 -15.70 13.95 12.84
CA PHE A 400 -14.70 14.62 11.99
C PHE A 400 -13.51 13.72 11.68
N LEU A 401 -12.96 13.02 12.67
CA LEU A 401 -11.87 12.07 12.46
C LEU A 401 -12.30 10.89 11.58
N PHE A 402 -13.51 10.36 11.77
CA PHE A 402 -14.07 9.30 10.94
C PHE A 402 -14.12 9.68 9.46
N VAL A 403 -14.70 10.85 9.16
CA VAL A 403 -14.80 11.34 7.78
C VAL A 403 -13.42 11.69 7.22
N LEU A 404 -12.56 12.30 8.02
CA LEU A 404 -11.20 12.67 7.59
C LEU A 404 -10.38 11.43 7.21
N ARG A 405 -10.40 10.37 8.05
CA ARG A 405 -9.72 9.10 7.73
C ARG A 405 -10.26 8.46 6.46
N ALA A 406 -11.58 8.50 6.29
CA ALA A 406 -12.24 7.99 5.09
C ALA A 406 -11.82 8.73 3.82
N LEU A 407 -11.74 10.07 3.88
CA LEU A 407 -11.29 10.90 2.77
C LEU A 407 -9.83 10.60 2.41
N VAL A 408 -8.93 10.48 3.39
CA VAL A 408 -7.53 10.21 3.07
C VAL A 408 -7.33 8.79 2.51
N ALA A 409 -8.05 7.78 3.01
CA ALA A 409 -8.05 6.44 2.42
C ALA A 409 -8.56 6.47 0.97
N ALA A 410 -9.63 7.22 0.70
CA ALA A 410 -10.15 7.43 -0.65
C ALA A 410 -9.11 8.05 -1.60
N ASN A 411 -8.37 9.08 -1.13
CA ASN A 411 -7.31 9.72 -1.90
C ASN A 411 -6.20 8.74 -2.29
N PHE A 412 -5.76 7.89 -1.34
CA PHE A 412 -4.79 6.85 -1.64
C PHE A 412 -5.29 5.90 -2.74
N ASN A 413 -6.51 5.38 -2.60
CA ASN A 413 -7.08 4.49 -3.62
C ASN A 413 -7.14 5.13 -5.01
N THR A 414 -7.54 6.40 -5.10
CA THR A 414 -7.66 7.12 -6.37
C THR A 414 -6.29 7.39 -7.03
N ILE A 415 -5.27 7.79 -6.25
CA ILE A 415 -3.93 8.07 -6.82
C ILE A 415 -3.22 6.80 -7.29
N TYR A 416 -3.41 5.67 -6.61
CA TYR A 416 -2.89 4.36 -7.06
C TYR A 416 -3.45 3.99 -8.44
N ILE A 417 -4.76 4.17 -8.64
CA ILE A 417 -5.43 3.90 -9.92
C ILE A 417 -4.94 4.88 -10.99
N TYR A 418 -4.95 6.19 -10.69
CA TYR A 418 -4.54 7.21 -11.65
C TYR A 418 -3.09 7.03 -12.13
N THR A 419 -2.17 6.76 -11.21
CA THR A 419 -0.74 6.56 -11.53
C THR A 419 -0.54 5.29 -12.37
N ALA A 420 -1.33 4.24 -12.15
CA ALA A 420 -1.29 3.04 -13.00
C ALA A 420 -1.87 3.28 -14.41
N GLU A 421 -2.89 4.11 -14.54
CA GLU A 421 -3.56 4.40 -15.82
C GLU A 421 -2.80 5.43 -16.68
N VAL A 422 -2.07 6.39 -16.07
CA VAL A 422 -1.44 7.51 -16.80
C VAL A 422 -0.15 7.15 -17.54
N TYR A 423 0.61 6.19 -17.03
CA TYR A 423 1.88 5.77 -17.64
C TYR A 423 1.71 4.57 -18.58
N PRO A 424 2.47 4.52 -19.70
CA PRO A 424 2.50 3.37 -20.59
C PRO A 424 3.09 2.15 -19.88
N THR A 425 2.77 0.94 -20.39
CA THR A 425 3.16 -0.34 -19.77
C THR A 425 4.67 -0.46 -19.51
N THR A 426 5.50 0.07 -20.41
CA THR A 426 6.98 0.04 -20.32
C THR A 426 7.56 0.90 -19.19
N MET A 427 6.83 1.94 -18.75
CA MET A 427 7.27 2.92 -17.75
C MET A 427 6.42 2.93 -16.47
N ARG A 428 5.27 2.24 -16.48
CA ARG A 428 4.31 2.23 -15.37
C ARG A 428 4.94 1.80 -14.05
N ALA A 429 5.74 0.73 -14.07
CA ALA A 429 6.42 0.24 -12.88
C ALA A 429 7.38 1.28 -12.30
N LEU A 430 8.11 2.00 -13.17
CA LEU A 430 8.99 3.10 -12.75
C LEU A 430 8.19 4.27 -12.18
N GLY A 431 7.16 4.73 -12.87
CA GLY A 431 6.32 5.84 -12.40
C GLY A 431 5.68 5.56 -11.03
N MET A 432 5.18 4.34 -10.82
CA MET A 432 4.66 3.88 -9.52
C MET A 432 5.77 3.83 -8.46
N GLY A 433 6.94 3.25 -8.77
CA GLY A 433 8.06 3.12 -7.83
C GLY A 433 8.65 4.45 -7.39
N THR A 434 8.84 5.40 -8.31
CA THR A 434 9.37 6.75 -7.99
C THR A 434 8.38 7.53 -7.14
N SER A 435 7.09 7.44 -7.48
CA SER A 435 6.04 8.13 -6.72
C SER A 435 5.88 7.52 -5.32
N GLY A 436 6.00 6.19 -5.21
CA GLY A 436 6.01 5.47 -3.94
C GLY A 436 7.21 5.85 -3.05
N SER A 437 8.35 6.22 -3.62
CA SER A 437 9.51 6.70 -2.85
C SER A 437 9.26 8.09 -2.27
N LEU A 438 8.70 9.02 -3.06
CA LEU A 438 8.34 10.37 -2.59
C LEU A 438 7.19 10.37 -1.59
N CYS A 439 6.26 9.42 -1.73
CA CYS A 439 5.25 9.12 -0.71
C CYS A 439 5.89 8.89 0.67
N ARG A 440 7.06 8.22 0.76
CA ARG A 440 7.75 8.02 2.04
C ARG A 440 8.33 9.30 2.62
N ILE A 441 8.72 10.27 1.79
CA ILE A 441 9.14 11.59 2.28
C ILE A 441 7.98 12.30 2.99
N GLY A 442 6.77 12.26 2.42
CA GLY A 442 5.58 12.77 3.10
C GLY A 442 5.33 12.11 4.46
N ALA A 443 5.49 10.78 4.53
CA ALA A 443 5.36 10.01 5.77
C ALA A 443 6.45 10.33 6.80
N MET A 444 7.67 10.69 6.37
CA MET A 444 8.78 11.08 7.24
C MET A 444 8.59 12.47 7.86
N VAL A 445 7.91 13.39 7.15
CA VAL A 445 7.67 14.77 7.62
C VAL A 445 6.44 14.84 8.53
N ALA A 446 5.43 14.00 8.31
CA ALA A 446 4.19 14.00 9.08
C ALA A 446 4.37 13.93 10.62
N PRO A 447 5.25 13.07 11.19
CA PRO A 447 5.46 13.00 12.64
C PRO A 447 5.98 14.30 13.25
N PHE A 448 6.88 15.01 12.56
CA PHE A 448 7.38 16.29 13.04
C PHE A 448 6.26 17.34 13.12
N ILE A 449 5.33 17.33 12.17
CA ILE A 449 4.19 18.24 12.21
C ILE A 449 3.19 17.82 13.29
N SER A 450 2.80 16.54 13.33
CA SER A 450 1.80 16.04 14.27
C SER A 450 2.27 16.05 15.73
N GLN A 451 3.56 15.79 15.99
CA GLN A 451 4.06 15.59 17.36
C GLN A 451 4.82 16.82 17.89
N VAL A 452 5.64 17.47 17.05
CA VAL A 452 6.45 18.65 17.44
C VAL A 452 5.72 19.95 17.18
N LEU A 453 5.27 20.21 15.94
CA LEU A 453 4.61 21.48 15.65
C LEU A 453 3.29 21.61 16.42
N MET A 454 2.56 20.50 16.59
CA MET A 454 1.29 20.51 17.31
C MET A 454 1.45 20.78 18.80
N SER A 455 2.66 20.58 19.37
CA SER A 455 2.94 20.99 20.74
C SER A 455 3.16 22.49 20.88
N ALA A 456 3.65 23.15 19.84
CA ALA A 456 3.81 24.60 19.82
C ALA A 456 2.52 25.32 19.42
N SER A 457 1.85 24.84 18.36
CA SER A 457 0.59 25.40 17.88
C SER A 457 -0.24 24.34 17.16
N ILE A 458 -1.39 24.00 17.75
CA ILE A 458 -2.38 23.11 17.14
C ILE A 458 -2.93 23.73 15.85
N LEU A 459 -3.31 25.00 15.94
CA LEU A 459 -3.82 25.76 14.79
C LEU A 459 -2.79 25.80 13.65
N GLY A 460 -1.52 26.09 13.97
CA GLY A 460 -0.45 26.09 12.97
C GLY A 460 -0.28 24.74 12.27
N SER A 461 -0.38 23.64 13.03
CA SER A 461 -0.22 22.28 12.49
C SER A 461 -1.38 21.86 11.59
N LEU A 462 -2.63 22.08 12.04
CA LEU A 462 -3.82 21.73 11.28
C LEU A 462 -3.97 22.61 10.02
N CYS A 463 -3.65 23.90 10.12
CA CYS A 463 -3.58 24.79 8.96
C CYS A 463 -2.51 24.35 7.96
N LEU A 464 -1.35 23.88 8.44
CA LEU A 464 -0.32 23.33 7.55
C LEU A 464 -0.81 22.09 6.81
N PHE A 465 -1.41 21.12 7.51
CA PHE A 465 -2.03 19.95 6.87
C PHE A 465 -3.08 20.37 5.83
N SER A 466 -3.95 21.31 6.18
CA SER A 466 -4.96 21.85 5.26
C SER A 466 -4.33 22.50 4.02
N SER A 467 -3.31 23.34 4.19
CA SER A 467 -2.64 24.03 3.09
C SER A 467 -1.98 23.06 2.11
N VAL A 468 -1.31 22.01 2.60
CA VAL A 468 -0.70 20.97 1.76
C VAL A 468 -1.78 20.20 0.99
N CYS A 469 -2.88 19.84 1.64
CA CYS A 469 -4.02 19.20 0.96
C CYS A 469 -4.66 20.12 -0.09
N ALA A 470 -4.77 21.42 0.16
CA ALA A 470 -5.29 22.40 -0.80
C ALA A 470 -4.38 22.54 -2.03
N ILE A 471 -3.06 22.60 -1.83
CA ILE A 471 -2.08 22.58 -2.92
C ILE A 471 -2.22 21.29 -3.74
N CYS A 472 -2.38 20.14 -3.08
CA CYS A 472 -2.60 18.87 -3.76
C CYS A 472 -3.94 18.84 -4.52
N ALA A 473 -5.00 19.46 -3.99
CA ALA A 473 -6.28 19.57 -4.68
C ALA A 473 -6.15 20.41 -5.97
N ILE A 474 -5.43 21.54 -5.92
CA ILE A 474 -5.15 22.38 -7.10
C ILE A 474 -4.25 21.63 -8.09
N SER A 475 -3.23 20.92 -7.60
CA SER A 475 -2.34 20.10 -8.43
C SER A 475 -3.11 19.00 -9.14
N ALA A 476 -3.99 18.29 -8.42
CA ALA A 476 -4.88 17.29 -8.99
C ALA A 476 -5.84 17.91 -10.00
N PHE A 477 -6.44 19.06 -9.70
CA PHE A 477 -7.30 19.76 -10.65
C PHE A 477 -6.55 20.20 -11.90
N THR A 478 -5.25 20.48 -11.85
CA THR A 478 -4.45 20.95 -12.99
C THR A 478 -3.69 19.83 -13.73
N LEU A 479 -3.96 18.56 -13.39
CA LEU A 479 -3.39 17.42 -14.10
C LEU A 479 -3.80 17.44 -15.59
N PRO A 480 -2.86 17.26 -16.53
CA PRO A 480 -3.13 17.44 -17.96
C PRO A 480 -4.00 16.32 -18.55
N ILE A 481 -4.04 15.14 -17.92
CA ILE A 481 -4.63 13.94 -18.49
C ILE A 481 -5.78 13.45 -17.58
N GLU A 482 -6.98 13.30 -18.14
CA GLU A 482 -8.06 12.50 -17.53
C GLU A 482 -7.97 11.07 -18.06
N THR A 483 -7.99 10.08 -17.17
CA THR A 483 -7.80 8.67 -17.50
C THR A 483 -9.12 7.91 -17.66
N LYS A 484 -10.25 8.48 -17.23
CA LYS A 484 -11.58 7.88 -17.37
C LYS A 484 -11.86 7.46 -18.81
N GLY A 485 -12.16 6.17 -19.01
CA GLY A 485 -12.61 5.61 -20.28
C GLY A 485 -11.54 5.55 -21.37
N ARG A 486 -10.27 5.86 -21.07
CA ARG A 486 -9.18 5.68 -22.03
C ARG A 486 -8.71 4.23 -21.99
N ALA A 487 -8.60 3.60 -23.16
CA ALA A 487 -7.87 2.36 -23.27
C ALA A 487 -6.44 2.58 -22.78
N LEU A 488 -5.90 1.64 -21.99
CA LEU A 488 -4.48 1.66 -21.63
C LEU A 488 -3.70 1.79 -22.93
N GLN A 489 -2.87 2.83 -23.06
CA GLN A 489 -2.09 3.04 -24.27
C GLN A 489 -1.18 1.82 -24.49
N GLN A 490 -1.66 0.88 -25.32
CA GLN A 490 -0.84 -0.12 -25.97
C GLN A 490 -0.15 0.64 -27.09
N ILE A 491 1.02 1.18 -26.78
CA ILE A 491 1.86 1.78 -27.82
C ILE A 491 2.55 0.62 -28.53
N LYS A 492 2.21 0.47 -29.81
CA LYS A 492 3.02 -0.22 -30.82
C LYS A 492 4.35 0.47 -31.03
#